data_AF-A0A933T1E6-F1
#
_entry.id   AF-A0A933T1E6-F1
#
_cell.length_a   1.000
_cell.length_b   1.000
_cell.length_c   1.000
_cell.angle_alpha   90.00
_cell.angle_beta   90.00
_cell.angle_gamma   90.00
#
_symmetry.space_group_name_H-M   'P 1'
#
loop_
_entity.id
_entity.type
_entity.pdbx_description
1 polymer ?
#
loop_
_entity_poly.entity_id
_entity_poly.type
_entity_poly.pdbx_seq_one_letter_code
_entity_poly.pdbx_strand_id
1 'polypeptide(L)'
;MKSLFLIFVLFLFPSPSFATEEYAEQTGRQCSECHIDAAGGGRLTKAGEDFINDLKIKGFYRPLKKSQKIVRFIIGYFHIMTGVVWFGTILYVHLILKPAYAAKGLPKGELILGWISIIIMAITGALLTIARIPSWEMLFHTRFGLLLMTKIFLFLIMASTAVIATFIIGPKLRKRRQLEIQQDKQDLTIEELSQCDGKDGRPACFAYKGIIYNVTNSKLWKDGSHLRKHSAGSNLTDVLKTAPHGEEKIFSLPQAGRLLSVMGKPEKSIHEKVFYFFAYMNLVLIFLVVFVIALWRWW
;
A
#
# COMPACT_ATOMS: atom_id res chain seq x y z
N MET A 1 15.35 -11.24 -32.28
CA MET A 1 15.67 -9.80 -32.14
C MET A 1 15.01 -8.91 -33.21
N LYS A 2 14.95 -9.30 -34.49
CA LYS A 2 14.30 -8.48 -35.54
C LYS A 2 12.77 -8.33 -35.39
N SER A 3 12.07 -9.34 -34.86
CA SER A 3 10.60 -9.25 -34.64
C SER A 3 10.19 -8.41 -33.42
N LEU A 4 11.09 -8.18 -32.46
CA LEU A 4 10.80 -7.36 -31.28
C LEU A 4 10.87 -5.85 -31.59
N PHE A 5 11.68 -5.47 -32.59
CA PHE A 5 11.82 -4.09 -33.05
C PHE A 5 10.58 -3.64 -33.86
N LEU A 6 9.95 -4.56 -34.61
CA LEU A 6 8.75 -4.25 -35.40
C LEU A 6 7.52 -3.94 -34.52
N ILE A 7 7.42 -4.57 -33.35
CA ILE A 7 6.34 -4.33 -32.37
C ILE A 7 6.52 -2.95 -31.69
N PHE A 8 7.75 -2.46 -31.56
CA PHE A 8 8.04 -1.15 -30.96
C PHE A 8 7.69 0.03 -31.87
N VAL A 9 7.74 -0.15 -33.20
CA VAL A 9 7.44 0.91 -34.18
C VAL A 9 5.93 1.16 -34.34
N LEU A 10 5.07 0.18 -34.05
CA LEU A 10 3.62 0.35 -34.08
C LEU A 10 3.06 1.23 -32.95
N PHE A 11 3.86 1.54 -31.91
CA PHE A 11 3.49 2.45 -30.82
C PHE A 11 4.05 3.87 -30.98
N LEU A 12 4.79 4.16 -32.07
CA LEU A 12 5.35 5.49 -32.35
C LEU A 12 4.45 6.36 -33.24
N PHE A 13 3.35 5.80 -33.76
CA PHE A 13 2.36 6.59 -34.47
C PHE A 13 1.40 7.22 -33.45
N PRO A 14 1.31 8.55 -33.35
CA PRO A 14 0.24 9.17 -32.61
C PRO A 14 -1.08 8.76 -33.29
N SER A 15 -1.92 8.03 -32.57
CA SER A 15 -3.33 7.93 -32.94
C SER A 15 -3.88 9.35 -33.07
N PRO A 16 -4.72 9.66 -34.07
CA PRO A 16 -5.45 10.91 -34.07
C PRO A 16 -6.26 10.98 -32.76
N SER A 17 -5.80 11.87 -31.87
CA SER A 17 -6.51 12.22 -30.64
C SER A 17 -7.65 13.13 -31.06
N PHE A 18 -8.81 12.55 -31.34
CA PHE A 18 -10.04 13.32 -31.42
C PHE A 18 -10.30 13.90 -30.02
N ALA A 19 -10.28 15.23 -29.91
CA ALA A 19 -10.94 15.88 -28.77
C ALA A 19 -12.37 15.35 -28.76
N THR A 20 -12.81 14.77 -27.65
CA THR A 20 -14.03 13.94 -27.57
C THR A 20 -15.23 14.62 -28.23
N GLU A 21 -15.60 14.19 -29.44
CA GLU A 21 -16.76 14.69 -30.22
C GLU A 21 -18.06 14.62 -29.42
N GLU A 22 -18.10 13.76 -28.40
CA GLU A 22 -19.24 13.50 -27.52
C GLU A 22 -19.89 14.78 -26.92
N TYR A 23 -19.11 15.81 -26.57
CA TYR A 23 -19.68 17.08 -26.06
C TYR A 23 -20.22 17.97 -27.19
N ALA A 24 -19.56 18.01 -28.34
CA ALA A 24 -20.05 18.77 -29.50
C ALA A 24 -21.32 18.11 -30.07
N GLU A 25 -21.33 16.78 -30.15
CA GLU A 25 -22.45 15.95 -30.63
C GLU A 25 -23.68 16.09 -29.72
N GLN A 26 -23.50 16.12 -28.39
CA GLN A 26 -24.60 16.37 -27.44
C GLN A 26 -25.26 17.74 -27.62
N THR A 27 -24.51 18.74 -28.08
CA THR A 27 -25.07 20.08 -28.33
C THR A 27 -25.75 20.19 -29.70
N GLY A 28 -25.42 19.29 -30.64
CA GLY A 28 -25.87 19.36 -32.03
C GLY A 28 -25.39 20.61 -32.79
N ARG A 29 -24.39 21.33 -32.26
CA ARG A 29 -23.92 22.63 -32.74
C ARG A 29 -22.54 22.53 -33.38
N GLN A 30 -22.28 23.34 -34.40
CA GLN A 30 -20.98 23.36 -35.06
C GLN A 30 -19.93 24.06 -34.18
N CYS A 31 -18.66 23.67 -34.29
CA CYS A 31 -17.56 24.29 -33.52
C CYS A 31 -17.45 25.81 -33.73
N SER A 32 -17.79 26.31 -34.93
CA SER A 32 -17.84 27.74 -35.29
C SER A 32 -18.85 28.54 -34.46
N GLU A 33 -19.81 27.88 -33.83
CA GLU A 33 -20.80 28.55 -32.98
C GLU A 33 -20.18 29.03 -31.68
N CYS A 34 -19.24 28.27 -31.12
CA CYS A 34 -18.53 28.60 -29.89
C CYS A 34 -17.16 29.25 -30.14
N HIS A 35 -16.48 28.90 -31.24
CA HIS A 35 -15.12 29.34 -31.56
C HIS A 35 -15.08 30.17 -32.84
N ILE A 36 -14.32 31.28 -32.82
CA ILE A 36 -14.10 32.11 -34.02
C ILE A 36 -13.33 31.31 -35.09
N ASP A 37 -12.37 30.48 -34.66
CA ASP A 37 -11.69 29.52 -35.51
C ASP A 37 -12.24 28.12 -35.28
N ALA A 38 -12.98 27.61 -36.26
CA ALA A 38 -13.59 26.29 -36.23
C ALA A 38 -12.56 25.14 -36.25
N ALA A 39 -11.31 25.41 -36.68
CA ALA A 39 -10.22 24.42 -36.66
C ALA A 39 -9.56 24.26 -35.29
N GLY A 40 -9.87 25.14 -34.32
CA GLY A 40 -9.69 24.89 -32.88
C GLY A 40 -8.78 25.86 -32.11
N GLY A 41 -9.19 26.14 -30.86
CA GLY A 41 -8.34 26.61 -29.76
C GLY A 41 -8.21 28.13 -29.55
N GLY A 42 -8.84 28.93 -30.41
CA GLY A 42 -8.75 30.39 -30.40
C GLY A 42 -9.79 31.12 -29.54
N ARG A 43 -9.97 32.43 -29.84
CA ARG A 43 -10.99 33.29 -29.22
C ARG A 43 -12.39 32.70 -29.37
N LEU A 44 -13.21 32.88 -28.33
CA LEU A 44 -14.62 32.51 -28.34
C LEU A 44 -15.43 33.54 -29.14
N THR A 45 -16.51 33.10 -29.76
CA THR A 45 -17.56 34.01 -30.24
C THR A 45 -18.29 34.60 -29.03
N LYS A 46 -19.11 35.64 -29.24
CA LYS A 46 -19.97 36.16 -28.17
C LYS A 46 -20.86 35.07 -27.54
N ALA A 47 -21.42 34.18 -28.37
CA ALA A 47 -22.21 33.05 -27.89
C ALA A 47 -21.39 32.09 -27.00
N GLY A 48 -20.13 31.81 -27.38
CA GLY A 48 -19.20 31.03 -26.56
C GLY A 48 -18.82 31.73 -25.25
N GLU A 49 -18.63 33.06 -25.28
CA GLU A 49 -18.36 33.87 -24.08
C GLU A 49 -19.55 33.90 -23.12
N ASP A 50 -20.76 34.08 -23.66
CA ASP A 50 -22.00 34.08 -22.88
C ASP A 50 -22.22 32.70 -22.23
N PHE A 51 -22.00 31.62 -22.98
CA PHE A 51 -22.08 30.25 -22.48
C PHE A 51 -21.08 29.96 -21.35
N ILE A 52 -19.81 30.30 -21.52
CA ILE A 52 -18.80 30.07 -20.47
C ILE A 52 -19.07 30.94 -19.23
N ASN A 53 -19.64 32.14 -19.41
CA ASN A 53 -20.03 33.00 -18.29
C ASN A 53 -21.25 32.46 -17.53
N ASP A 54 -22.25 31.93 -18.24
CA ASP A 54 -23.38 31.23 -17.63
C ASP A 54 -22.91 30.03 -16.78
N LEU A 55 -21.98 29.22 -17.31
CA LEU A 55 -21.37 28.12 -16.55
C LEU A 55 -20.61 28.59 -15.30
N LYS A 56 -19.96 29.76 -15.34
CA LYS A 56 -19.31 30.35 -14.14
C LYS A 56 -20.33 30.75 -13.10
N ILE A 57 -21.43 31.41 -13.51
CA ILE A 57 -22.50 31.87 -12.63
C ILE A 57 -23.19 30.68 -11.97
N LYS A 58 -23.50 29.63 -12.74
CA LYS A 58 -24.07 28.37 -12.24
C LYS A 58 -23.09 27.54 -11.40
N GLY A 59 -21.81 27.91 -11.37
CA GLY A 59 -20.78 27.21 -10.62
C GLY A 59 -20.29 25.91 -11.26
N PHE A 60 -20.66 25.62 -12.51
CA PHE A 60 -20.20 24.44 -13.25
C PHE A 60 -18.80 24.62 -13.85
N TYR A 61 -18.31 25.86 -13.94
CA TYR A 61 -16.96 26.15 -14.42
C TYR A 61 -16.24 27.13 -13.49
N ARG A 62 -15.13 26.69 -12.90
CA ARG A 62 -14.27 27.52 -12.03
C ARG A 62 -12.84 27.59 -12.59
N PRO A 63 -12.49 28.64 -13.37
CA PRO A 63 -11.14 28.76 -13.91
C PRO A 63 -10.13 29.04 -12.80
N LEU A 64 -9.02 28.30 -12.79
CA LEU A 64 -7.92 28.50 -11.85
C LEU A 64 -7.02 29.66 -12.28
N LYS A 65 -6.60 30.50 -11.32
CA LYS A 65 -5.55 31.51 -11.51
C LYS A 65 -4.21 30.85 -11.87
N LYS A 66 -3.29 31.59 -12.50
CA LYS A 66 -1.94 31.07 -12.86
C LYS A 66 -1.22 30.45 -11.65
N SER A 67 -1.25 31.11 -10.49
CA SER A 67 -0.68 30.58 -9.25
C SER A 67 -1.35 29.27 -8.78
N GLN A 68 -2.67 29.20 -8.85
CA GLN A 68 -3.43 27.99 -8.49
C GLN A 68 -3.14 26.82 -9.43
N LYS A 69 -2.89 27.08 -10.73
CA LYS A 69 -2.45 26.05 -11.68
C LYS A 69 -1.08 25.47 -11.28
N ILE A 70 -0.13 26.32 -10.87
CA ILE A 70 1.19 25.89 -10.39
C ILE A 70 1.04 25.04 -9.11
N VAL A 71 0.25 25.51 -8.14
CA VAL A 71 0.00 24.76 -6.90
C VAL A 71 -0.65 23.40 -7.19
N ARG A 72 -1.68 23.37 -8.06
CA ARG A 72 -2.33 22.13 -8.48
C ARG A 72 -1.35 21.17 -9.16
N PHE A 73 -0.44 21.68 -9.99
CA PHE A 73 0.61 20.87 -10.62
C PHE A 73 1.53 20.23 -9.58
N ILE A 74 2.02 21.01 -8.61
CA ILE A 74 2.90 20.52 -7.53
C ILE A 74 2.18 19.43 -6.71
N ILE A 75 0.94 19.68 -6.29
CA ILE A 75 0.14 18.69 -5.56
C ILE A 75 -0.08 17.43 -6.42
N GLY A 76 -0.37 17.61 -7.71
CA GLY A 76 -0.53 16.51 -8.67
C GLY A 76 0.72 15.65 -8.80
N TYR A 77 1.90 16.28 -8.89
CA TYR A 77 3.18 15.60 -8.95
C TYR A 77 3.42 14.73 -7.70
N PHE A 78 3.25 15.32 -6.51
CA PHE A 78 3.38 14.57 -5.25
C PHE A 78 2.35 13.45 -5.13
N HIS A 79 1.09 13.67 -5.52
CA HIS A 79 0.06 12.63 -5.52
C HIS A 79 0.45 11.43 -6.37
N ILE A 80 0.93 11.67 -7.60
CA ILE A 80 1.33 10.58 -8.51
C ILE A 80 2.56 9.86 -7.97
N MET A 81 3.58 10.60 -7.52
CA MET A 81 4.80 10.03 -6.96
C MET A 81 4.48 9.15 -5.74
N THR A 82 3.68 9.64 -4.80
CA THR A 82 3.22 8.85 -3.64
C THR A 82 2.39 7.66 -4.08
N GLY A 83 1.54 7.79 -5.10
CA GLY A 83 0.78 6.68 -5.66
C GLY A 83 1.67 5.54 -6.15
N VAL A 84 2.78 5.87 -6.83
CA VAL A 84 3.78 4.88 -7.28
C VAL A 84 4.44 4.18 -6.10
N VAL A 85 4.88 4.94 -5.09
CA VAL A 85 5.49 4.39 -3.87
C VAL A 85 4.51 3.47 -3.13
N TRP A 86 3.27 3.92 -2.93
CA TRP A 86 2.23 3.16 -2.23
C TRP A 86 1.89 1.86 -2.95
N PHE A 87 1.72 1.92 -4.28
CA PHE A 87 1.52 0.75 -5.13
C PHE A 87 2.68 -0.24 -4.99
N GLY A 88 3.92 0.27 -5.05
CA GLY A 88 5.14 -0.52 -4.87
C GLY A 88 5.20 -1.21 -3.52
N THR A 89 4.91 -0.49 -2.43
CA THR A 89 4.87 -1.06 -1.07
C THR A 89 3.83 -2.16 -0.95
N ILE A 90 2.63 -1.98 -1.53
CA ILE A 90 1.60 -3.03 -1.54
C ILE A 90 2.13 -4.26 -2.27
N LEU A 91 2.67 -4.13 -3.48
CA LEU A 91 3.21 -5.28 -4.20
C LEU A 91 4.38 -5.94 -3.46
N TYR A 92 5.30 -5.16 -2.92
CA TYR A 92 6.44 -5.66 -2.16
C TYR A 92 6.00 -6.50 -0.95
N VAL A 93 5.10 -5.96 -0.12
CA VAL A 93 4.59 -6.66 1.06
C VAL A 93 3.83 -7.95 0.69
N HIS A 94 3.03 -7.92 -0.38
CA HIS A 94 2.12 -9.02 -0.68
C HIS A 94 2.73 -10.10 -1.59
N LEU A 95 3.63 -9.74 -2.50
CA LEU A 95 4.26 -10.67 -3.43
C LEU A 95 5.66 -11.13 -2.96
N ILE A 96 6.47 -10.21 -2.43
CA ILE A 96 7.85 -10.51 -2.04
C ILE A 96 7.91 -11.01 -0.60
N LEU A 97 7.44 -10.22 0.36
CA LEU A 97 7.40 -10.64 1.77
C LEU A 97 6.37 -11.74 2.02
N LYS A 98 5.29 -11.75 1.22
CA LYS A 98 4.12 -12.64 1.34
C LYS A 98 3.29 -12.39 2.61
N PRO A 99 1.97 -12.65 2.59
CA PRO A 99 1.11 -12.45 3.77
C PRO A 99 1.54 -13.28 4.99
N ALA A 100 2.22 -14.43 4.77
CA ALA A 100 2.75 -15.28 5.83
C ALA A 100 3.79 -14.59 6.71
N TYR A 101 4.65 -13.77 6.11
CA TYR A 101 5.63 -12.99 6.85
C TYR A 101 4.96 -11.79 7.52
N ALA A 102 4.11 -11.09 6.78
CA ALA A 102 3.40 -9.90 7.26
C ALA A 102 2.48 -10.19 8.47
N ALA A 103 1.83 -11.35 8.52
CA ALA A 103 1.02 -11.80 9.64
C ALA A 103 1.83 -11.97 10.94
N LYS A 104 3.17 -12.07 10.85
CA LYS A 104 4.07 -12.17 11.99
C LYS A 104 4.59 -10.83 12.49
N GLY A 105 4.28 -9.75 11.79
CA GLY A 105 4.79 -8.40 12.04
C GLY A 105 5.55 -7.89 10.83
N LEU A 106 5.15 -6.70 10.36
CA LEU A 106 5.83 -6.02 9.27
C LEU A 106 7.05 -5.24 9.80
N PRO A 107 8.11 -5.10 8.99
CA PRO A 107 9.20 -4.20 9.30
C PRO A 107 8.68 -2.79 9.54
N LYS A 108 9.23 -2.09 10.56
CA LYS A 108 8.78 -0.74 10.92
C LYS A 108 8.83 0.22 9.73
N GLY A 109 9.86 0.10 8.88
CA GLY A 109 10.03 0.94 7.68
C GLY A 109 8.86 0.83 6.71
N GLU A 110 8.45 -0.40 6.37
CA GLU A 110 7.33 -0.65 5.45
C GLU A 110 6.00 -0.16 6.02
N LEU A 111 5.80 -0.35 7.33
CA LEU A 111 4.59 0.13 8.00
C LEU A 111 4.51 1.66 7.98
N ILE A 112 5.61 2.34 8.32
CA ILE A 112 5.70 3.81 8.29
C ILE A 112 5.47 4.33 6.87
N LEU A 113 6.13 3.72 5.88
CA LEU A 113 6.01 4.10 4.47
C LEU A 113 4.56 3.96 3.98
N GLY A 114 3.89 2.85 4.34
CA GLY A 114 2.48 2.64 4.03
C GLY A 114 1.56 3.72 4.61
N TRP A 115 1.71 4.04 5.90
CA TRP A 115 0.88 5.06 6.57
C TRP A 115 1.10 6.47 6.06
N ILE A 116 2.37 6.87 5.89
CA ILE A 116 2.71 8.17 5.30
C ILE A 116 2.09 8.28 3.90
N SER A 117 2.17 7.22 3.11
CA SER A 117 1.60 7.20 1.76
C SER A 117 0.07 7.36 1.78
N ILE A 118 -0.64 6.65 2.65
CA ILE A 118 -2.11 6.77 2.79
C ILE A 118 -2.51 8.21 3.15
N ILE A 119 -1.82 8.84 4.11
CA ILE A 119 -2.12 10.21 4.55
C ILE A 119 -1.89 11.21 3.41
N ILE A 120 -0.73 11.13 2.75
CA ILE A 120 -0.42 12.03 1.63
C ILE A 120 -1.41 11.82 0.48
N MET A 121 -1.74 10.57 0.13
CA MET A 121 -2.73 10.26 -0.92
C MET A 121 -4.11 10.83 -0.61
N ALA A 122 -4.57 10.72 0.64
CA ALA A 122 -5.85 11.27 1.07
C ALA A 122 -5.89 12.80 0.95
N ILE A 123 -4.89 13.49 1.52
CA ILE A 123 -4.82 14.96 1.51
C ILE A 123 -4.70 15.48 0.08
N THR A 124 -3.71 14.99 -0.67
CA THR A 124 -3.46 15.46 -2.04
C THR A 124 -4.62 15.09 -2.97
N GLY A 125 -5.23 13.91 -2.80
CA GLY A 125 -6.40 13.49 -3.56
C GLY A 125 -7.62 14.38 -3.31
N ALA A 126 -7.88 14.75 -2.06
CA ALA A 126 -8.96 15.67 -1.70
C ALA A 126 -8.73 17.06 -2.33
N LEU A 127 -7.52 17.61 -2.21
CA LEU A 127 -7.18 18.91 -2.81
C LEU A 127 -7.32 18.92 -4.33
N LEU A 128 -6.87 17.86 -5.01
CA LEU A 128 -7.03 17.72 -6.47
C LEU A 128 -8.48 17.54 -6.88
N THR A 129 -9.28 16.82 -6.08
CA THR A 129 -10.72 16.65 -6.31
C THR A 129 -11.45 17.99 -6.21
N ILE A 130 -11.21 18.75 -5.13
CA ILE A 130 -11.79 20.09 -4.93
C ILE A 130 -11.38 21.05 -6.06
N ALA A 131 -10.13 20.96 -6.53
CA ALA A 131 -9.65 21.80 -7.63
C ALA A 131 -10.19 21.38 -9.02
N ARG A 132 -10.79 20.19 -9.14
CA ARG A 132 -11.27 19.63 -10.41
C ARG A 132 -12.80 19.57 -10.52
N ILE A 133 -13.50 19.27 -9.44
CA ILE A 133 -14.95 19.10 -9.37
C ILE A 133 -15.56 20.34 -8.67
N PRO A 134 -16.21 21.25 -9.42
CA PRO A 134 -16.74 22.47 -8.85
C PRO A 134 -18.16 22.31 -8.26
N SER A 135 -18.89 21.24 -8.60
CA SER A 135 -20.26 20.98 -8.13
C SER A 135 -20.54 19.49 -7.89
N TRP A 136 -21.54 19.22 -7.06
CA TRP A 136 -22.04 17.85 -6.80
C TRP A 136 -22.66 17.20 -8.02
N GLU A 137 -23.34 17.98 -8.86
CA GLU A 137 -23.92 17.50 -10.10
C GLU A 137 -22.85 16.91 -11.03
N MET A 138 -21.70 17.57 -11.13
CA MET A 138 -20.57 17.04 -11.90
C MET A 138 -20.05 15.73 -11.30
N LEU A 139 -20.03 15.59 -9.98
CA LEU A 139 -19.55 14.38 -9.32
C LEU A 139 -20.46 13.17 -9.58
N PHE A 140 -21.78 13.34 -9.51
CA PHE A 140 -22.72 12.22 -9.57
C PHE A 140 -23.24 11.92 -10.98
N HIS A 141 -23.26 12.90 -11.88
CA HIS A 141 -23.88 12.74 -13.20
C HIS A 141 -22.88 12.71 -14.36
N THR A 142 -21.59 12.96 -14.13
CA THR A 142 -20.57 12.76 -15.17
C THR A 142 -19.83 11.46 -15.01
N ARG A 143 -19.43 10.87 -16.14
CA ARG A 143 -18.56 9.69 -16.18
C ARG A 143 -17.27 9.90 -15.37
N PHE A 144 -16.65 11.07 -15.52
CA PHE A 144 -15.44 11.42 -14.77
C PHE A 144 -15.69 11.39 -13.26
N GLY A 145 -16.81 11.98 -12.80
CA GLY A 145 -17.21 12.01 -11.41
C GLY A 145 -17.50 10.61 -10.84
N LEU A 146 -18.23 9.78 -11.59
CA LEU A 146 -18.53 8.39 -11.19
C LEU A 146 -17.26 7.54 -11.05
N LEU A 147 -16.31 7.64 -11.99
CA LEU A 147 -15.02 6.97 -11.90
C LEU A 147 -14.18 7.50 -10.73
N LEU A 148 -14.21 8.81 -10.47
CA LEU A 148 -13.55 9.41 -9.31
C LEU A 148 -14.13 8.89 -8.00
N MET A 149 -15.45 8.82 -7.86
CA MET A 149 -16.12 8.26 -6.68
C MET A 149 -15.76 6.81 -6.48
N THR A 150 -15.77 6.01 -7.55
CA THR A 150 -15.36 4.60 -7.51
C THR A 150 -13.93 4.47 -7.01
N LYS A 151 -13.00 5.29 -7.51
CA LYS A 151 -11.60 5.32 -7.04
C LYS A 151 -11.50 5.69 -5.55
N ILE A 152 -12.23 6.73 -5.11
CA ILE A 152 -12.24 7.18 -3.71
C ILE A 152 -12.77 6.06 -2.81
N PHE A 153 -13.86 5.41 -3.20
CA PHE A 153 -14.46 4.31 -2.46
C PHE A 153 -13.49 3.13 -2.29
N LEU A 154 -12.84 2.70 -3.39
CA LEU A 154 -11.81 1.65 -3.34
C LEU A 154 -10.66 2.03 -2.42
N PHE A 155 -10.15 3.26 -2.52
CA PHE A 155 -9.09 3.77 -1.64
C PHE A 155 -9.51 3.76 -0.16
N LEU A 156 -10.74 4.17 0.16
CA LEU A 156 -11.24 4.16 1.53
C LEU A 156 -11.33 2.75 2.11
N ILE A 157 -11.81 1.76 1.34
CA ILE A 157 -11.80 0.35 1.78
C ILE A 157 -10.38 -0.11 2.09
N MET A 158 -9.42 0.21 1.21
CA MET A 158 -8.03 -0.16 1.42
C MET A 158 -7.42 0.49 2.66
N ALA A 159 -7.66 1.79 2.84
CA ALA A 159 -7.19 2.53 4.02
C ALA A 159 -7.83 1.97 5.31
N SER A 160 -9.15 1.74 5.32
CA SER A 160 -9.85 1.16 6.47
C SER A 160 -9.37 -0.23 6.83
N THR A 161 -9.13 -1.11 5.85
CA THR A 161 -8.57 -2.43 6.15
C THR A 161 -7.13 -2.37 6.62
N ALA A 162 -6.32 -1.41 6.17
CA ALA A 162 -4.99 -1.16 6.73
C ALA A 162 -5.05 -0.68 8.19
N VAL A 163 -6.00 0.18 8.55
CA VAL A 163 -6.29 0.57 9.95
C VAL A 163 -6.61 -0.68 10.79
N ILE A 164 -7.58 -1.48 10.36
CA ILE A 164 -8.02 -2.67 11.10
C ILE A 164 -6.88 -3.68 11.22
N ALA A 165 -6.16 -3.95 10.13
CA ALA A 165 -5.04 -4.87 10.11
C ALA A 165 -3.93 -4.43 11.08
N THR A 166 -3.59 -3.15 11.08
CA THR A 166 -2.47 -2.62 11.88
C THR A 166 -2.83 -2.46 13.36
N PHE A 167 -4.00 -1.92 13.68
CA PHE A 167 -4.34 -1.53 15.05
C PHE A 167 -5.21 -2.55 15.79
N ILE A 168 -5.92 -3.41 15.08
CA ILE A 168 -6.82 -4.40 15.70
C ILE A 168 -6.26 -5.81 15.55
N ILE A 169 -5.97 -6.23 14.32
CA ILE A 169 -5.54 -7.61 14.03
C ILE A 169 -4.09 -7.84 14.48
N GLY A 170 -3.17 -6.96 14.12
CA GLY A 170 -1.74 -7.07 14.47
C GLY A 170 -1.49 -7.26 15.97
N PRO A 171 -2.02 -6.37 16.85
CA PRO A 171 -1.86 -6.52 18.30
C PRO A 171 -2.49 -7.80 18.84
N LYS A 172 -3.67 -8.21 18.32
CA LYS A 172 -4.32 -9.47 18.71
C LYS A 172 -3.49 -10.70 18.34
N LEU A 173 -2.93 -10.72 17.12
CA LEU A 173 -2.02 -11.77 16.66
C LEU A 173 -0.76 -11.85 17.54
N ARG A 174 -0.17 -10.69 17.87
CA ARG A 174 1.03 -10.63 18.74
C ARG A 174 0.74 -11.11 20.15
N LYS A 175 -0.36 -10.66 20.75
CA LYS A 175 -0.77 -11.06 22.12
C LYS A 175 -1.04 -12.57 22.17
N ARG A 176 -1.77 -13.11 21.19
CA ARG A 176 -2.05 -14.55 21.14
C ARG A 176 -0.77 -15.37 21.00
N ARG A 177 0.16 -14.96 20.13
CA ARG A 177 1.46 -15.64 20.01
C ARG A 177 2.26 -15.61 21.32
N GLN A 178 2.25 -14.47 22.03
CA GLN A 178 2.89 -14.38 23.34
C GLN A 178 2.25 -15.32 24.36
N LEU A 179 0.92 -15.45 24.35
CA LEU A 179 0.19 -16.39 25.20
C LEU A 179 0.47 -17.85 24.83
N GLU A 180 0.54 -18.19 23.54
CA GLU A 180 0.91 -19.54 23.07
C GLU A 180 2.34 -19.91 23.53
N ILE A 181 3.30 -18.98 23.42
CA ILE A 181 4.67 -19.16 23.93
C ILE A 181 4.75 -19.27 25.46
N GLN A 182 3.80 -18.67 26.20
CA GLN A 182 3.81 -18.65 27.67
C GLN A 182 3.01 -19.79 28.31
N GLN A 183 1.87 -20.17 27.72
CA GLN A 183 0.98 -21.20 28.26
C GLN A 183 1.39 -22.60 27.84
N ASP A 184 2.04 -22.73 26.68
CA ASP A 184 2.57 -23.99 26.21
C ASP A 184 4.09 -23.90 26.31
N LYS A 185 4.73 -24.84 27.01
CA LYS A 185 6.17 -25.07 26.84
C LYS A 185 6.34 -25.62 25.43
N GLN A 186 6.13 -24.80 24.42
CA GLN A 186 5.86 -25.28 23.09
C GLN A 186 7.18 -25.61 22.44
N ASP A 187 7.36 -26.90 22.22
CA ASP A 187 8.48 -27.36 21.44
C ASP A 187 8.37 -26.74 20.03
N LEU A 188 9.39 -26.01 19.57
CA LEU A 188 9.37 -25.33 18.27
C LEU A 188 10.15 -26.14 17.24
N THR A 189 9.75 -26.11 15.98
CA THR A 189 10.64 -26.57 14.89
C THR A 189 11.76 -25.56 14.61
N ILE A 190 12.74 -25.93 13.79
CA ILE A 190 13.80 -25.01 13.34
C ILE A 190 13.19 -23.81 12.61
N GLU A 191 12.19 -24.02 11.77
CA GLU A 191 11.50 -22.97 11.02
C GLU A 191 10.72 -22.03 11.93
N GLU A 192 10.13 -22.54 13.01
CA GLU A 192 9.42 -21.72 13.98
C GLU A 192 10.39 -20.95 14.88
N LEU A 193 11.48 -21.59 15.30
CA LEU A 193 12.56 -20.94 16.02
C LEU A 193 13.11 -19.77 15.20
N SER A 194 13.34 -19.94 13.88
CA SER A 194 13.85 -18.89 12.99
C SER A 194 13.00 -17.62 12.94
N GLN A 195 11.78 -17.66 13.46
CA GLN A 195 10.81 -16.58 13.43
C GLN A 195 10.71 -15.87 14.79
N CYS A 196 11.33 -16.44 15.83
CA CYS A 196 11.54 -15.84 17.15
C CYS A 196 12.88 -15.09 17.18
N ASP A 197 13.08 -14.18 16.23
CA ASP A 197 14.34 -13.48 15.98
C ASP A 197 14.48 -12.14 16.73
N GLY A 198 13.49 -11.76 17.54
CA GLY A 198 13.49 -10.51 18.32
C GLY A 198 13.31 -9.22 17.52
N LYS A 199 13.19 -9.28 16.19
CA LYS A 199 13.09 -8.09 15.33
C LYS A 199 11.65 -7.64 15.15
N ASP A 200 11.44 -6.35 14.88
CA ASP A 200 10.12 -5.78 14.58
C ASP A 200 9.04 -6.08 15.65
N GLY A 201 9.45 -6.25 16.90
CA GLY A 201 8.56 -6.59 18.01
C GLY A 201 8.14 -8.06 18.09
N ARG A 202 8.77 -8.95 17.29
CA ARG A 202 8.66 -10.41 17.46
C ARG A 202 9.38 -10.86 18.74
N PRO A 203 8.99 -12.01 19.34
CA PRO A 203 9.73 -12.61 20.46
C PRO A 203 11.18 -12.93 20.06
N ALA A 204 12.08 -12.92 21.03
CA ALA A 204 13.48 -13.34 20.86
C ALA A 204 13.69 -14.68 21.58
N CYS A 205 14.00 -15.74 20.84
CA CYS A 205 14.29 -17.07 21.39
C CYS A 205 15.51 -17.68 20.70
N PHE A 206 16.26 -18.56 21.37
CA PHE A 206 17.31 -19.36 20.74
C PHE A 206 17.29 -20.78 21.30
N ALA A 207 17.84 -21.74 20.57
CA ALA A 207 17.99 -23.11 21.05
C ALA A 207 19.42 -23.37 21.54
N TYR A 208 19.55 -24.09 22.65
CA TYR A 208 20.81 -24.61 23.19
C TYR A 208 20.61 -26.03 23.70
N LYS A 209 21.40 -26.99 23.18
CA LYS A 209 21.29 -28.43 23.50
C LYS A 209 19.86 -28.97 23.40
N GLY A 210 19.11 -28.53 22.38
CA GLY A 210 17.72 -28.95 22.14
C GLY A 210 16.69 -28.30 23.05
N ILE A 211 17.07 -27.36 23.92
CA ILE A 211 16.15 -26.58 24.77
C ILE A 211 16.05 -25.16 24.21
N ILE A 212 14.84 -24.62 24.17
CA ILE A 212 14.55 -23.26 23.71
C ILE A 212 14.49 -22.33 24.91
N TYR A 213 15.20 -21.20 24.80
CA TYR A 213 15.27 -20.16 25.82
C TYR A 213 14.62 -18.88 25.29
N ASN A 214 13.74 -18.28 26.09
CA ASN A 214 13.08 -17.01 25.77
C ASN A 214 13.86 -15.85 26.40
N VAL A 215 14.39 -14.99 25.52
CA VAL A 215 15.18 -13.81 25.88
C VAL A 215 14.52 -12.50 25.45
N THR A 216 13.22 -12.54 25.14
CA THR A 216 12.45 -11.37 24.67
C THR A 216 12.57 -10.15 25.60
N ASN A 217 12.60 -10.38 26.92
CA ASN A 217 12.69 -9.32 27.93
C ASN A 217 14.14 -9.04 28.39
N SER A 218 15.14 -9.66 27.79
CA SER A 218 16.55 -9.50 28.18
C SER A 218 17.16 -8.25 27.55
N LYS A 219 17.74 -7.37 28.37
CA LYS A 219 18.46 -6.16 27.91
C LYS A 219 19.66 -6.50 27.01
N LEU A 220 20.23 -7.70 27.16
CA LEU A 220 21.39 -8.18 26.40
C LEU A 220 21.02 -8.74 25.02
N TRP A 221 19.72 -8.87 24.72
CA TRP A 221 19.18 -9.44 23.47
C TRP A 221 18.25 -8.44 22.78
N LYS A 222 18.57 -7.15 22.88
CA LYS A 222 17.76 -6.08 22.28
C LYS A 222 17.67 -6.28 20.76
N ASP A 223 16.45 -6.19 20.24
CA ASP A 223 16.14 -6.46 18.82
C ASP A 223 16.63 -7.85 18.35
N GLY A 224 16.68 -8.81 19.28
CA GLY A 224 17.15 -10.17 19.07
C GLY A 224 18.64 -10.32 18.78
N SER A 225 19.43 -9.28 19.01
CA SER A 225 20.88 -9.34 18.84
C SER A 225 21.59 -9.39 20.18
N HIS A 226 22.47 -10.38 20.34
CA HIS A 226 23.42 -10.44 21.43
C HIS A 226 24.78 -9.93 20.98
N LEU A 227 25.19 -8.80 21.56
CA LEU A 227 26.48 -8.13 21.29
C LEU A 227 26.79 -7.92 19.80
N ARG A 228 25.76 -7.78 18.94
CA ARG A 228 25.87 -7.68 17.48
C ARG A 228 26.59 -8.86 16.78
N LYS A 229 26.85 -9.95 17.51
CA LYS A 229 27.55 -11.14 16.99
C LYS A 229 26.63 -12.35 16.84
N HIS A 230 25.62 -12.46 17.70
CA HIS A 230 24.72 -13.60 17.70
C HIS A 230 23.28 -13.14 17.57
N SER A 231 22.50 -13.86 16.77
CA SER A 231 21.10 -13.53 16.50
C SER A 231 20.20 -14.57 17.12
N ALA A 232 19.10 -14.12 17.71
CA ALA A 232 17.98 -14.96 18.09
C ALA A 232 17.40 -15.63 16.83
N GLY A 233 16.58 -16.65 17.05
CA GLY A 233 15.98 -17.49 16.04
C GLY A 233 16.90 -18.56 15.46
N SER A 234 17.93 -18.96 16.19
CA SER A 234 18.84 -20.00 15.73
C SER A 234 19.27 -20.92 16.86
N ASN A 235 19.82 -22.08 16.49
CA ASN A 235 20.46 -22.97 17.45
C ASN A 235 21.89 -22.47 17.68
N LEU A 236 22.18 -22.08 18.92
CA LEU A 236 23.45 -21.48 19.33
C LEU A 236 24.34 -22.45 20.12
N THR A 237 24.04 -23.75 20.06
CA THR A 237 24.79 -24.80 20.79
C THR A 237 26.29 -24.74 20.50
N ASP A 238 26.67 -24.67 19.22
CA ASP A 238 28.09 -24.61 18.83
C ASP A 238 28.70 -23.23 19.00
N VAL A 239 27.87 -22.20 18.96
CA VAL A 239 28.29 -20.80 19.04
C VAL A 239 28.76 -20.44 20.47
N LEU A 240 28.18 -21.08 21.49
CA LEU A 240 28.57 -20.85 22.88
C LEU A 240 30.06 -21.11 23.15
N LYS A 241 30.71 -22.01 22.40
CA LYS A 241 32.15 -22.31 22.54
C LYS A 241 33.03 -21.07 22.32
N THR A 242 32.50 -20.05 21.66
CA THR A 242 33.20 -18.79 21.34
C THR A 242 32.82 -17.64 22.29
N ALA A 243 31.96 -17.88 23.28
CA ALA A 243 31.45 -16.87 24.18
C ALA A 243 32.40 -16.61 25.37
N PRO A 244 32.43 -15.39 25.93
CA PRO A 244 33.22 -15.05 27.12
C PRO A 244 32.57 -15.50 28.45
N HIS A 245 31.56 -16.38 28.39
CA HIS A 245 30.84 -16.91 29.54
C HIS A 245 30.48 -18.38 29.29
N GLY A 246 30.20 -19.15 30.35
CA GLY A 246 29.81 -20.55 30.21
C GLY A 246 28.30 -20.74 30.10
N GLU A 247 27.88 -22.01 30.19
CA GLU A 247 26.48 -22.43 30.08
C GLU A 247 25.64 -22.05 31.31
N GLU A 248 26.26 -21.69 32.43
CA GLU A 248 25.58 -21.21 33.63
C GLU A 248 24.70 -19.99 33.35
N LYS A 249 25.14 -19.09 32.45
CA LYS A 249 24.36 -17.92 32.03
C LYS A 249 23.15 -18.28 31.17
N ILE A 250 23.20 -19.39 30.44
CA ILE A 250 22.07 -19.87 29.66
C ILE A 250 21.04 -20.53 30.57
N PHE A 251 21.48 -21.37 31.51
CA PHE A 251 20.57 -22.09 32.40
C PHE A 251 19.80 -21.17 33.35
N SER A 252 20.28 -19.94 33.59
CA SER A 252 19.55 -18.92 34.33
C SER A 252 18.42 -18.24 33.54
N LEU A 253 18.33 -18.46 32.22
CA LEU A 253 17.33 -17.84 31.36
C LEU A 253 16.00 -18.61 31.39
N PRO A 254 14.87 -17.94 31.15
CA PRO A 254 13.56 -18.61 31.06
C PRO A 254 13.55 -19.66 29.95
N GLN A 255 13.30 -20.93 30.31
CA GLN A 255 13.07 -22.01 29.35
C GLN A 255 11.65 -21.91 28.77
N ALA A 256 11.53 -22.11 27.47
CA ALA A 256 10.28 -21.97 26.72
C ALA A 256 9.79 -23.26 26.06
N GLY A 257 10.64 -24.28 25.88
CA GLY A 257 10.28 -25.54 25.23
C GLY A 257 11.50 -26.33 24.74
N ARG A 258 11.29 -27.34 23.91
CA ARG A 258 12.35 -28.11 23.22
C ARG A 258 12.36 -27.83 21.72
N LEU A 259 13.44 -28.17 21.03
CA LEU A 259 13.52 -28.08 19.58
C LEU A 259 13.01 -29.39 18.96
N LEU A 260 11.89 -29.33 18.23
CA LEU A 260 11.32 -30.47 17.50
C LEU A 260 12.05 -30.72 16.19
N SER A 261 12.21 -31.99 15.83
CA SER A 261 12.69 -32.42 14.51
C SER A 261 11.58 -32.55 13.46
N VAL A 262 10.31 -32.41 13.85
CA VAL A 262 9.16 -32.74 12.99
C VAL A 262 8.58 -31.48 12.32
N MET A 263 8.59 -31.47 10.99
CA MET A 263 7.97 -30.45 10.14
C MET A 263 6.43 -30.61 10.08
N GLY A 264 5.70 -30.24 11.13
CA GLY A 264 4.23 -30.14 11.10
C GLY A 264 3.77 -28.69 11.12
N LYS A 265 3.12 -28.18 10.05
CA LYS A 265 2.58 -26.81 10.07
C LYS A 265 1.33 -26.73 10.96
N PRO A 266 1.30 -25.89 12.02
CA PRO A 266 0.09 -25.71 12.81
C PRO A 266 -1.05 -25.08 12.00
N GLU A 267 -2.30 -25.39 12.38
CA GLU A 267 -3.49 -24.85 11.73
C GLU A 267 -3.63 -23.33 11.99
N LYS A 268 -3.90 -22.54 10.93
CA LYS A 268 -3.95 -21.08 11.01
C LYS A 268 -5.12 -20.59 11.86
N SER A 269 -4.85 -19.60 12.71
CA SER A 269 -5.90 -18.94 13.52
C SER A 269 -6.92 -18.17 12.67
N ILE A 270 -8.12 -17.93 13.22
CA ILE A 270 -9.16 -17.09 12.55
C ILE A 270 -8.61 -15.71 12.22
N HIS A 271 -7.89 -15.06 13.15
CA HIS A 271 -7.29 -13.75 12.93
C HIS A 271 -6.26 -13.76 11.79
N GLU A 272 -5.52 -14.86 11.65
CA GLU A 272 -4.59 -15.04 10.55
C GLU A 272 -5.34 -15.24 9.23
N LYS A 273 -6.40 -16.07 9.20
CA LYS A 273 -7.26 -16.22 8.01
C LYS A 273 -7.84 -14.87 7.56
N VAL A 274 -8.33 -14.04 8.49
CA VAL A 274 -8.82 -12.67 8.21
C VAL A 274 -7.70 -11.77 7.70
N PHE A 275 -6.50 -11.84 8.28
CA PHE A 275 -5.35 -11.06 7.81
C PHE A 275 -5.00 -11.41 6.36
N TYR A 276 -4.94 -12.70 6.02
CA TYR A 276 -4.70 -13.16 4.65
C TYR A 276 -5.79 -12.69 3.69
N PHE A 277 -7.05 -12.75 4.11
CA PHE A 277 -8.17 -12.23 3.33
C PHE A 277 -7.98 -10.74 3.02
N PHE A 278 -7.68 -9.91 4.02
CA PHE A 278 -7.39 -8.47 3.81
C PHE A 278 -6.19 -8.24 2.90
N ALA A 279 -5.14 -9.03 3.04
CA ALA A 279 -3.94 -8.92 2.23
C ALA A 279 -4.27 -9.15 0.74
N TYR A 280 -4.95 -10.24 0.40
CA TYR A 280 -5.33 -10.52 -0.99
C TYR A 280 -6.41 -9.58 -1.52
N MET A 281 -7.38 -9.20 -0.68
CA MET A 281 -8.38 -8.21 -1.05
C MET A 281 -7.73 -6.88 -1.42
N ASN A 282 -6.78 -6.37 -0.62
CA ASN A 282 -6.06 -5.14 -0.92
C ASN A 282 -5.21 -5.25 -2.19
N LEU A 283 -4.61 -6.41 -2.44
CA LEU A 283 -3.89 -6.68 -3.69
C LEU A 283 -4.83 -6.61 -4.90
N VAL A 284 -6.04 -7.14 -4.82
CA VAL A 284 -7.03 -7.01 -5.90
C VAL A 284 -7.51 -5.58 -6.05
N LEU A 285 -7.85 -4.90 -4.94
CA LEU A 285 -8.36 -3.54 -4.95
C LEU A 285 -7.37 -2.56 -5.58
N ILE A 286 -6.06 -2.72 -5.37
CA ILE A 286 -5.08 -1.84 -6.00
C ILE A 286 -5.07 -1.99 -7.53
N PHE A 287 -5.24 -3.20 -8.06
CA PHE A 287 -5.36 -3.39 -9.51
C PHE A 287 -6.68 -2.83 -10.05
N LEU A 288 -7.77 -2.92 -9.28
CA LEU A 288 -9.03 -2.28 -9.64
C LEU A 288 -8.90 -0.74 -9.68
N VAL A 289 -8.15 -0.14 -8.74
CA VAL A 289 -7.85 1.31 -8.78
C VAL A 289 -7.07 1.67 -10.05
N VAL A 290 -6.06 0.88 -10.41
CA VAL A 290 -5.30 1.10 -11.67
C VAL A 290 -6.20 0.93 -12.89
N PHE A 291 -7.10 -0.05 -12.89
CA PHE A 291 -8.07 -0.25 -13.95
C PHE A 291 -9.03 0.94 -14.09
N VAL A 292 -9.57 1.48 -12.98
CA VAL A 292 -10.38 2.71 -12.99
C VAL A 292 -9.59 3.90 -13.56
N ILE A 293 -8.30 4.01 -13.24
CA ILE A 293 -7.44 5.05 -13.83
C ILE A 293 -7.22 4.83 -15.33
N ALA A 294 -7.12 3.57 -15.79
CA ALA A 294 -7.00 3.27 -17.21
C ALA A 294 -8.28 3.66 -17.97
N LEU A 295 -9.46 3.41 -17.39
CA LEU A 295 -10.74 3.82 -17.96
C LEU A 295 -10.87 5.34 -18.11
N TRP A 296 -10.16 6.14 -17.31
CA TRP A 296 -10.15 7.60 -17.47
C TRP A 296 -9.46 8.11 -18.73
N ARG A 297 -8.56 7.33 -19.33
CA ARG A 297 -7.75 7.78 -20.47
C ARG A 297 -8.15 7.13 -21.79
N TRP A 298 -8.79 5.97 -21.74
CA TRP A 298 -9.06 5.12 -22.91
C TRP A 298 -10.54 5.04 -23.27
N TRP A 299 -11.35 5.90 -22.65
CA TRP A 299 -12.76 6.13 -22.93
C TRP A 299 -13.07 7.61 -22.80
#